data_AF-A0A822C2S2-F1
#
_entry.id   AF-A0A822C2S2-F1
#
_cell.length_a   1.000
_cell.length_b   1.000
_cell.length_c   1.000
_cell.angle_alpha   90.00
_cell.angle_beta   90.00
_cell.angle_gamma   90.00
#
_symmetry.space_group_name_H-M   'P 1'
#
loop_
_entity.id
_entity.type
_entity.pdbx_description
1 polymer ?
#
loop_
_entity_poly.entity_id
_entity_poly.type
_entity_poly.pdbx_seq_one_letter_code
_entity_poly.pdbx_strand_id
1 'polypeptide(L)'
;MPTRLNYNQSSLNHPIINPNNNNNNNLNQLSIINTNTDMMSYIGKILIINQYQVIVEDILGQGGFAFVFLVRSLNQQRYALKRMYVNNERDLIVCQREISILKELSSYTNIVKYVDSSIQRLSSSTQTNIQRKYLSSNDNNNDDDDNDDDDYDYEQDAIYEILLLTEYCSNGTLV
;
A
#
# COMPACT_ATOMS: atom_id res chain seq x y z
N MET A 1 50.38 -34.37 -23.55
CA MET A 1 49.36 -35.45 -23.58
C MET A 1 48.65 -35.47 -22.22
N PRO A 2 47.43 -34.92 -22.09
CA PRO A 2 46.71 -34.91 -20.82
C PRO A 2 45.89 -36.20 -20.65
N THR A 3 46.00 -36.82 -19.47
CA THR A 3 45.22 -38.01 -19.07
C THR A 3 43.86 -37.55 -18.52
N ARG A 4 42.78 -38.07 -19.11
CA ARG A 4 41.38 -37.86 -18.70
C ARG A 4 41.16 -38.31 -17.24
N LEU A 5 40.61 -37.43 -16.41
CA LEU A 5 40.04 -37.77 -15.11
C LEU A 5 38.54 -38.05 -15.26
N ASN A 6 38.15 -39.21 -14.74
CA ASN A 6 36.80 -39.76 -14.66
C ASN A 6 35.98 -38.97 -13.63
N TYR A 7 34.84 -38.40 -14.02
CA TYR A 7 33.85 -37.91 -13.06
C TYR A 7 32.79 -38.98 -12.85
N ASN A 8 32.70 -39.47 -11.61
CA ASN A 8 31.57 -40.26 -11.11
C ASN A 8 30.28 -39.43 -11.23
N GLN A 9 29.30 -39.92 -11.98
CA GLN A 9 27.92 -39.42 -11.94
C GLN A 9 27.26 -39.93 -10.66
N SER A 10 27.17 -39.08 -9.65
CA SER A 10 26.21 -39.24 -8.55
C SER A 10 24.83 -38.80 -9.03
N SER A 11 23.93 -39.77 -9.25
CA SER A 11 22.50 -39.50 -9.46
C SER A 11 21.91 -38.77 -8.26
N LEU A 12 21.61 -37.48 -8.43
CA LEU A 12 20.70 -36.78 -7.52
C LEU A 12 19.26 -37.17 -7.86
N ASN A 13 18.52 -37.53 -6.81
CA ASN A 13 17.11 -37.89 -6.83
C ASN A 13 16.24 -36.78 -7.44
N HIS A 14 15.56 -37.08 -8.56
CA HIS A 14 14.43 -36.28 -9.02
C HIS A 14 13.15 -36.75 -8.30
N PRO A 15 12.28 -35.86 -7.81
CA PRO A 15 10.98 -36.25 -7.28
C PRO A 15 10.07 -36.72 -8.43
N ILE A 16 9.51 -37.92 -8.28
CA ILE A 16 8.50 -38.50 -9.17
C ILE A 16 7.19 -37.71 -8.98
N ILE A 17 6.80 -36.91 -9.97
CA ILE A 17 5.46 -36.29 -10.01
C ILE A 17 4.49 -37.36 -10.53
N ASN A 18 3.60 -37.84 -9.67
CA ASN A 18 2.50 -38.72 -10.03
C ASN A 18 1.38 -37.90 -10.72
N PRO A 19 1.07 -38.10 -12.01
CA PRO A 19 0.01 -37.38 -12.67
C PRO A 19 -1.26 -38.21 -12.53
N ASN A 20 -2.10 -37.90 -11.54
CA ASN A 20 -3.56 -38.12 -11.57
C ASN A 20 -4.19 -37.69 -10.24
N ASN A 21 -4.68 -36.45 -10.19
CA ASN A 21 -5.84 -36.14 -9.37
C ASN A 21 -6.65 -35.02 -10.04
N ASN A 22 -7.58 -35.44 -10.91
CA ASN A 22 -8.64 -34.59 -11.42
C ASN A 22 -9.60 -34.29 -10.27
N ASN A 23 -9.62 -33.05 -9.79
CA ASN A 23 -10.78 -32.46 -9.13
C ASN A 23 -10.89 -30.99 -9.56
N ASN A 24 -11.56 -30.78 -10.69
CA ASN A 24 -12.19 -29.50 -10.98
C ASN A 24 -13.28 -29.30 -9.92
N ASN A 25 -13.19 -28.21 -9.14
CA ASN A 25 -14.33 -27.34 -8.81
C ASN A 25 -13.87 -26.13 -7.97
N ASN A 26 -14.14 -24.96 -8.54
CA ASN A 26 -14.28 -23.63 -7.95
C ASN A 26 -13.04 -22.81 -7.55
N LEU A 27 -13.00 -21.62 -8.18
CA LEU A 27 -12.16 -20.44 -7.96
C LEU A 27 -12.30 -19.81 -6.56
N ASN A 28 -12.20 -20.61 -5.50
CA ASN A 28 -12.16 -20.10 -4.13
C ASN A 28 -10.77 -20.22 -3.51
N GLN A 29 -9.73 -20.02 -4.32
CA GLN A 29 -8.53 -19.40 -3.78
C GLN A 29 -8.76 -17.89 -3.78
N LEU A 30 -9.67 -17.45 -2.89
CA LEU A 30 -9.73 -16.07 -2.44
C LEU A 30 -8.31 -15.72 -2.00
N SER A 31 -7.67 -14.87 -2.80
CA SER A 31 -6.32 -14.41 -2.57
C SER A 31 -6.25 -13.92 -1.14
N ILE A 32 -5.41 -14.55 -0.34
CA ILE A 32 -4.74 -13.86 0.74
C ILE A 32 -4.00 -12.72 0.04
N ILE A 33 -4.68 -11.59 -0.05
CA ILE A 33 -4.17 -10.22 -0.12
C ILE A 33 -2.65 -10.21 -0.19
N ASN A 34 -2.09 -10.07 -1.40
CA ASN A 34 -0.65 -9.87 -1.60
C ASN A 34 -0.25 -8.40 -1.27
N THR A 35 -0.84 -7.79 -0.24
CA THR A 35 -0.52 -6.39 0.16
C THR A 35 0.95 -6.23 0.51
N ASN A 36 1.60 -7.26 1.05
CA ASN A 36 3.04 -7.23 1.31
C ASN A 36 3.85 -7.15 0.00
N THR A 37 3.50 -7.93 -1.02
CA THR A 37 4.17 -7.89 -2.33
C THR A 37 3.97 -6.53 -3.01
N ASP A 38 2.78 -5.96 -2.86
CA ASP A 38 2.44 -4.64 -3.39
C ASP A 38 3.12 -3.50 -2.62
N MET A 39 3.23 -3.61 -1.31
CA MET A 39 4.04 -2.73 -0.47
C MET A 39 5.51 -2.76 -0.87
N MET A 40 6.06 -3.97 -1.06
CA MET A 40 7.45 -4.14 -1.51
C MET A 40 7.67 -3.53 -2.89
N SER A 41 6.63 -3.46 -3.74
CA SER A 41 6.72 -2.76 -5.02
C SER A 41 6.98 -1.26 -4.88
N TYR A 42 6.75 -0.66 -3.71
CA TYR A 42 7.07 0.75 -3.47
C TYR A 42 8.52 0.98 -3.08
N ILE A 43 9.23 -0.04 -2.58
CA ILE A 43 10.65 0.09 -2.21
C ILE A 43 11.45 0.53 -3.44
N GLY A 44 12.28 1.56 -3.27
CA GLY A 44 13.07 2.19 -4.32
C GLY A 44 12.30 3.21 -5.18
N LYS A 45 10.98 3.33 -5.05
CA LYS A 45 10.21 4.36 -5.77
C LYS A 45 10.43 5.73 -5.15
N ILE A 46 10.43 6.74 -6.02
CA ILE A 46 10.42 8.14 -5.64
C ILE A 46 8.98 8.59 -5.44
N LEU A 47 8.71 9.24 -4.31
CA LEU A 47 7.46 9.90 -3.99
C LEU A 47 7.72 11.40 -3.81
N ILE A 48 6.75 12.22 -4.22
CA ILE A 48 6.83 13.67 -4.14
C ILE A 48 5.69 14.15 -3.24
N ILE A 49 6.05 14.87 -2.18
CA ILE A 49 5.12 15.51 -1.25
C ILE A 49 5.45 17.00 -1.28
N ASN A 50 4.68 17.77 -2.05
CA ASN A 50 4.97 19.18 -2.37
C ASN A 50 6.42 19.36 -2.83
N GLN A 51 7.26 19.99 -2.00
CA GLN A 51 8.68 20.25 -2.25
C GLN A 51 9.62 19.11 -1.83
N TYR A 52 9.12 18.09 -1.15
CA TYR A 52 9.91 16.96 -0.66
C TYR A 52 9.91 15.82 -1.67
N GLN A 53 11.09 15.50 -2.20
CA GLN A 53 11.33 14.30 -2.99
C GLN A 53 12.02 13.25 -2.11
N VAL A 54 11.38 12.10 -1.95
CA VAL A 54 11.84 11.03 -1.05
C VAL A 54 11.82 9.68 -1.75
N ILE A 55 12.74 8.79 -1.38
CA ILE A 55 12.83 7.42 -1.86
C ILE A 55 12.35 6.49 -0.75
N VAL A 56 11.48 5.53 -1.08
CA VAL A 56 11.03 4.51 -0.13
C VAL A 56 12.15 3.52 0.14
N GLU A 57 12.59 3.42 1.40
CA GLU A 57 13.63 2.49 1.84
C GLU A 57 13.04 1.19 2.39
N ASP A 58 11.98 1.29 3.20
CA ASP A 58 11.40 0.14 3.90
C ASP A 58 9.92 0.37 4.26
N ILE A 59 9.27 -0.68 4.75
CA ILE A 59 7.88 -0.69 5.23
C ILE A 59 7.90 -0.72 6.75
N LEU A 60 7.33 0.30 7.38
CA LEU A 60 7.21 0.39 8.83
C LEU A 60 5.92 -0.27 9.35
N GLY A 61 4.86 -0.31 8.54
CA GLY A 61 3.63 -1.00 8.91
C GLY A 61 2.45 -0.83 7.96
N GLN A 62 1.41 -1.63 8.20
CA GLN A 62 0.11 -1.62 7.52
C GLN A 62 -1.01 -1.56 8.56
N GLY A 63 -2.09 -0.81 8.28
CA GLY A 63 -3.33 -0.92 9.06
C GLY A 63 -4.50 -0.21 8.40
N GLY A 64 -5.71 -0.76 8.56
CA GLY A 64 -6.99 -0.21 8.09
C GLY A 64 -7.02 0.09 6.59
N PHE A 65 -6.46 1.22 6.19
CA PHE A 65 -6.41 1.76 4.83
C PHE A 65 -5.10 2.55 4.55
N ALA A 66 -4.10 2.38 5.42
CA ALA A 66 -2.87 3.16 5.42
C ALA A 66 -1.62 2.28 5.33
N PHE A 67 -0.62 2.83 4.64
CA PHE A 67 0.72 2.29 4.47
C PHE A 67 1.69 3.24 5.16
N VAL A 68 2.59 2.74 6.01
CA VAL A 68 3.64 3.56 6.62
C VAL A 68 4.97 3.09 6.09
N PHE A 69 5.69 3.99 5.43
CA PHE A 69 6.99 3.74 4.83
C PHE A 69 8.09 4.47 5.59
N LEU A 70 9.27 3.85 5.67
CA LEU A 70 10.52 4.55 5.92
C LEU A 70 10.96 5.15 4.59
N VAL A 71 11.15 6.46 4.55
CA VAL A 71 11.59 7.15 3.33
C VAL A 71 12.83 7.99 3.62
N ARG A 72 13.66 8.15 2.60
CA ARG A 72 14.88 8.96 2.67
C ARG A 72 14.87 10.05 1.61
N SER A 73 15.12 11.28 2.02
CA SER A 73 15.30 12.43 1.12
C SER A 73 16.70 12.47 0.50
N LEU A 74 16.90 13.38 -0.45
CA LEU A 74 18.19 13.56 -1.14
C LEU A 74 19.34 13.96 -0.18
N ASN A 75 19.05 14.69 0.89
CA ASN A 75 20.01 15.04 1.94
C ASN A 75 20.22 13.91 2.98
N GLN A 76 19.78 12.69 2.69
CA GLN A 76 19.88 11.51 3.55
C GLN A 76 19.09 11.54 4.86
N GLN A 77 18.26 12.56 5.10
CA GLN A 77 17.34 12.57 6.23
C GLN A 77 16.26 11.51 6.04
N ARG A 78 15.92 10.80 7.12
CA ARG A 78 14.87 9.78 7.13
C ARG A 78 13.58 10.33 7.74
N TYR A 79 12.47 9.87 7.19
CA TYR A 79 11.13 10.27 7.58
C TYR A 79 10.21 9.05 7.61
N ALA A 80 9.12 9.17 8.35
CA ALA A 80 7.99 8.27 8.22
C ALA A 80 6.99 8.89 7.24
N LEU A 81 6.54 8.13 6.26
CA LEU A 81 5.53 8.54 5.30
C LEU A 81 4.29 7.66 5.45
N LYS A 82 3.19 8.24 5.93
CA LYS A 82 1.88 7.59 5.93
C LYS A 82 1.16 7.91 4.61
N ARG A 83 0.81 6.89 3.83
CA ARG A 83 0.00 6.98 2.61
C ARG A 83 -1.38 6.37 2.87
N MET A 84 -2.43 7.14 2.58
CA MET A 84 -3.82 6.75 2.80
C MET A 84 -4.64 6.98 1.53
N TYR A 85 -5.71 6.21 1.38
CA TYR A 85 -6.73 6.44 0.37
C TYR A 85 -8.10 6.51 1.05
N VAL A 86 -8.90 7.51 0.69
CA VAL A 86 -10.28 7.67 1.17
C VAL A 86 -11.20 7.94 -0.01
N ASN A 87 -12.40 7.37 -0.02
CA ASN A 87 -13.36 7.48 -1.13
C ASN A 87 -14.56 8.38 -0.81
N ASN A 88 -14.57 9.07 0.32
CA ASN A 88 -15.68 9.92 0.71
C ASN A 88 -15.18 11.19 1.42
N GLU A 89 -15.98 12.26 1.32
CA GLU A 89 -15.62 13.57 1.88
C GLU A 89 -15.58 13.58 3.41
N ARG A 90 -16.41 12.76 4.06
CA ARG A 90 -16.45 12.69 5.52
C ARG A 90 -15.10 12.24 6.08
N ASP A 91 -14.54 11.15 5.55
CA ASP A 91 -13.24 10.63 5.96
C ASP A 91 -12.09 11.56 5.53
N LEU A 92 -12.23 12.23 4.38
CA LEU A 92 -11.30 13.27 3.98
C LEU A 92 -11.20 14.40 5.02
N ILE A 93 -12.34 14.89 5.53
CA ILE A 93 -12.37 15.91 6.59
C ILE A 93 -11.71 15.40 7.87
N VAL A 94 -11.92 14.13 8.22
CA VAL A 94 -11.24 13.50 9.37
C VAL A 94 -9.72 13.51 9.17
N CYS A 95 -9.21 13.07 8.01
CA CYS A 95 -7.78 13.11 7.72
C CYS A 95 -7.20 14.53 7.69
N GLN A 96 -7.93 15.51 7.14
CA GLN A 96 -7.52 16.92 7.17
C GLN A 96 -7.39 17.46 8.59
N ARG A 97 -8.32 17.06 9.47
CA ARG A 97 -8.27 17.42 10.89
C ARG A 97 -7.08 16.77 11.59
N GLU A 98 -6.80 15.50 11.35
CA GLU A 98 -5.61 14.82 11.89
C GLU A 98 -4.32 15.55 11.49
N ILE A 99 -4.19 15.89 10.21
CA ILE A 99 -3.04 16.65 9.68
C ILE A 99 -2.91 18.01 10.38
N SER A 100 -4.02 18.74 10.51
CA SER A 100 -4.03 20.08 11.13
C SER A 100 -3.62 20.02 12.60
N ILE A 101 -4.15 19.05 13.35
CA ILE A 101 -3.78 18.82 14.76
C ILE A 101 -2.29 18.49 14.86
N LEU A 102 -1.78 17.58 14.04
CA LEU A 102 -0.37 17.20 14.10
C LEU A 102 0.56 18.38 13.78
N LYS A 103 0.18 19.20 12.79
CA LYS A 103 0.91 20.42 12.43
C LYS A 103 0.95 21.43 13.58
N GLU A 104 -0.18 21.68 14.23
CA GLU A 104 -0.27 22.58 15.39
C GLU A 104 0.59 22.07 16.56
N LEU A 105 0.60 20.76 16.79
CA LEU A 105 1.32 20.12 17.87
C LEU A 105 2.82 19.87 17.56
N SER A 106 3.30 20.22 16.37
CA SER A 106 4.66 19.91 15.92
C SER A 106 5.77 20.63 16.70
N SER A 107 5.43 21.60 17.56
CA SER A 107 6.38 22.29 18.42
C SER A 107 6.70 21.55 19.74
N TYR A 108 5.90 20.53 20.08
CA TYR A 108 6.08 19.76 21.32
C TYR A 108 7.05 18.60 21.13
N THR A 109 7.99 18.43 22.07
CA THR A 109 9.09 17.45 21.97
C THR A 109 8.67 16.00 22.10
N ASN A 110 7.47 15.72 22.63
CA ASN A 110 6.96 14.36 22.85
C ASN A 110 5.96 13.92 21.78
N ILE A 111 5.78 14.75 20.74
CA ILE A 111 4.88 14.49 19.63
C ILE A 111 5.75 14.41 18.37
N VAL A 112 5.44 13.44 17.52
CA VAL A 112 6.14 13.32 16.24
C VAL A 112 5.96 14.61 15.43
N LYS A 113 7.05 15.16 14.91
CA LYS A 113 6.98 16.44 14.21
C LYS A 113 6.40 16.27 12.81
N TYR A 114 5.46 17.14 12.49
CA TYR A 114 4.95 17.33 11.14
C TYR A 114 6.05 17.90 10.25
N VAL A 115 6.24 17.33 9.07
CA VAL A 115 7.15 17.85 8.06
C VAL A 115 6.36 18.43 6.90
N ASP A 116 5.53 17.62 6.26
CA ASP A 116 4.65 18.07 5.19
C ASP A 116 3.48 17.11 4.92
N SER A 117 2.50 17.54 4.12
CA SER A 117 1.40 16.69 3.66
C SER A 117 0.86 17.13 2.30
N SER A 118 0.28 16.19 1.57
CA SER A 118 -0.44 16.47 0.32
C SER A 118 -1.72 15.66 0.24
N ILE A 119 -2.75 16.27 -0.31
CA ILE A 119 -4.05 15.65 -0.58
C ILE A 119 -4.33 15.84 -2.07
N GLN A 120 -4.58 14.75 -2.79
CA GLN A 120 -4.82 14.78 -4.22
C GLN A 120 -6.04 13.94 -4.56
N ARG A 121 -7.02 14.53 -5.26
CA ARG A 121 -8.09 13.75 -5.89
C ARG A 121 -7.47 12.98 -7.07
N LEU A 122 -7.60 11.66 -7.06
CA LEU A 122 -7.07 10.80 -8.11
C LEU A 122 -7.89 10.93 -9.40
N SER A 123 -7.27 10.64 -10.54
CA SER A 123 -7.98 10.52 -11.82
C SER A 123 -8.69 9.18 -11.93
N SER A 124 -9.77 9.10 -12.73
CA SER A 124 -10.62 7.91 -12.87
C SER A 124 -9.83 6.63 -13.17
N SER A 125 -8.78 6.69 -14.00
CA SER A 125 -7.94 5.53 -14.33
C SER A 125 -7.10 5.01 -13.16
N THR A 126 -6.68 5.89 -12.24
CA THR A 126 -5.93 5.51 -11.03
C THR A 126 -6.87 5.01 -9.94
N GLN A 127 -8.07 5.61 -9.86
CA GLN A 127 -9.11 5.27 -8.89
C GLN A 127 -9.51 3.78 -8.97
N THR A 128 -9.79 3.24 -10.16
CA THR A 128 -10.29 1.85 -10.32
C THR A 128 -9.35 0.80 -9.72
N ASN A 129 -8.03 1.01 -9.83
CA ASN A 129 -7.04 0.07 -9.29
C ASN A 129 -6.92 0.18 -7.77
N ILE A 130 -7.03 1.39 -7.23
CA ILE A 130 -6.98 1.66 -5.78
C ILE A 130 -8.27 1.20 -5.10
N GLN A 131 -9.44 1.45 -5.70
CA GLN A 131 -10.74 1.09 -5.13
C GLN A 131 -10.89 -0.42 -4.95
N ARG A 132 -10.65 -1.19 -6.03
CA ARG A 132 -10.69 -2.66 -5.98
C ARG A 132 -9.69 -3.26 -5.00
N LYS A 133 -8.58 -2.56 -4.73
CA LYS A 133 -7.46 -3.11 -3.97
C LYS A 133 -7.49 -2.74 -2.49
N TYR A 134 -7.99 -1.57 -2.14
CA TYR A 134 -7.87 -1.01 -0.80
C TYR A 134 -9.18 -0.50 -0.20
N LEU A 135 -10.21 -0.22 -1.01
CA LEU A 135 -11.45 0.42 -0.53
C LEU A 135 -12.70 -0.45 -0.73
N SER A 136 -12.55 -1.67 -1.25
CA SER A 136 -13.63 -2.64 -1.33
C SER A 136 -13.85 -3.28 0.05
N SER A 137 -14.70 -2.65 0.86
CA SER A 137 -15.27 -3.28 2.06
C SER A 137 -16.65 -3.83 1.71
N ASN A 138 -16.73 -5.13 1.43
CA ASN A 138 -17.83 -6.06 1.78
C ASN A 138 -19.28 -5.55 1.86
N ASP A 139 -19.80 -4.82 0.87
CA ASP A 139 -21.24 -4.61 0.71
C ASP A 139 -21.90 -5.90 0.16
N ASN A 140 -21.98 -6.95 0.98
CA ASN A 140 -22.90 -8.05 0.75
C ASN A 140 -24.26 -7.72 1.39
N ASN A 141 -24.91 -6.65 0.92
CA ASN A 141 -26.35 -6.54 1.05
C ASN A 141 -26.93 -7.12 -0.23
N ASN A 142 -27.22 -8.43 -0.19
CA ASN A 142 -28.16 -9.03 -1.14
C ASN A 142 -29.54 -8.50 -0.78
N ASP A 143 -29.83 -7.28 -1.20
CA ASP A 143 -31.19 -6.78 -1.27
C ASP A 143 -31.66 -7.09 -2.68
N ASP A 144 -32.43 -8.19 -2.78
CA ASP A 144 -33.30 -8.48 -3.91
C ASP A 144 -34.26 -7.29 -4.05
N ASP A 145 -33.98 -6.35 -4.95
CA ASP A 145 -34.99 -5.37 -5.36
C ASP A 145 -34.93 -5.12 -6.86
N ASP A 146 -36.12 -5.22 -7.45
CA ASP A 146 -36.39 -5.25 -8.87
C ASP A 146 -35.92 -3.98 -9.59
N ASN A 147 -35.52 -4.18 -10.84
CA ASN A 147 -35.08 -3.16 -11.79
C ASN A 147 -36.04 -1.97 -11.82
N ASP A 148 -35.51 -0.78 -11.54
CA ASP A 148 -35.94 0.46 -12.17
C ASP A 148 -34.73 1.04 -12.91
N ASP A 149 -34.89 1.21 -14.23
CA ASP A 149 -33.94 1.86 -15.15
C ASP A 149 -33.84 3.36 -14.84
N ASP A 150 -33.37 3.70 -13.64
CA ASP A 150 -32.93 5.03 -13.33
C ASP A 150 -31.47 5.16 -13.79
N ASP A 151 -31.27 6.02 -14.78
CA ASP A 151 -29.98 6.60 -15.17
C ASP A 151 -29.44 7.44 -14.00
N TYR A 152 -29.11 6.76 -12.90
CA TYR A 152 -28.31 7.33 -11.82
C TYR A 152 -26.92 7.50 -12.42
N ASP A 153 -26.57 8.75 -12.69
CA ASP A 153 -25.18 9.16 -12.91
C ASP A 153 -24.42 8.73 -11.66
N TYR A 154 -23.81 7.54 -11.71
CA TYR A 154 -22.91 7.03 -10.69
C TYR A 154 -21.74 8.00 -10.68
N GLU A 155 -21.85 9.06 -9.90
CA GLU A 155 -20.74 9.94 -9.63
C GLU A 155 -19.71 9.07 -8.91
N GLN A 156 -18.75 8.56 -9.68
CA GLN A 156 -17.79 7.60 -9.20
C GLN A 156 -17.09 8.20 -7.99
N ASP A 157 -17.26 7.55 -6.83
CA ASP A 157 -16.75 8.01 -5.54
C ASP A 157 -15.32 8.54 -5.70
N ALA A 158 -15.16 9.84 -5.45
CA ALA A 158 -13.88 10.49 -5.59
C ALA A 158 -12.88 9.88 -4.59
N ILE A 159 -11.82 9.26 -5.10
CA ILE A 159 -10.74 8.78 -4.24
C ILE A 159 -9.69 9.86 -4.06
N TYR A 160 -9.39 10.18 -2.81
CA TYR A 160 -8.33 11.08 -2.41
C TYR A 160 -7.14 10.26 -1.95
N GLU A 161 -5.99 10.50 -2.57
CA GLU A 161 -4.70 10.07 -2.06
C GLU A 161 -4.18 11.11 -1.07
N ILE A 162 -3.77 10.64 0.10
CA ILE A 162 -3.25 11.48 1.17
C ILE A 162 -1.86 10.97 1.55
N LEU A 163 -0.88 11.87 1.50
CA LEU A 163 0.49 11.64 1.94
C LEU A 163 0.76 12.53 3.15
N LEU A 164 1.22 11.93 4.25
CA LEU A 164 1.62 12.62 5.47
C LEU A 164 3.06 12.25 5.83
N LEU A 165 3.95 13.23 5.77
CA LEU A 165 5.37 13.10 6.06
C LEU A 165 5.67 13.65 7.46
N THR A 166 6.31 12.84 8.29
CA THR A 166 6.70 13.18 9.66
C THR A 166 8.15 12.83 9.93
N GLU A 167 8.75 13.39 10.99
CA GLU A 167 10.03 12.89 11.49
C GLU A 167 9.96 11.38 11.78
N TYR A 168 11.05 10.68 11.51
CA TYR A 168 11.19 9.26 11.83
C TYR A 168 11.85 9.12 13.21
N CYS A 169 11.22 8.37 14.10
CA CYS A 169 11.82 8.01 15.39
C CYS A 169 12.58 6.69 15.26
N SER A 170 13.88 6.69 15.51
CA SER A 170 14.67 5.47 15.60
C SER A 170 14.95 5.15 17.07
N ASN A 171 14.71 3.91 17.49
CA ASN A 171 15.02 3.44 18.85
C ASN A 171 14.43 4.30 19.97
N GLY A 172 13.20 4.79 19.80
CA GLY A 172 12.50 5.61 20.80
C GLY A 172 12.98 7.06 20.92
N THR A 173 13.85 7.52 20.02
CA THR A 173 14.31 8.92 19.97
C THR A 173 13.90 9.55 18.64
N LEU A 174 13.35 10.77 18.69
CA LEU A 174 13.13 11.61 17.49
C LEU A 174 14.49 11.95 16.88
N VAL A 175 14.71 11.63 15.61
CA VAL A 175 15.99 11.82 14.89
C VAL A 175 15.91 12.98 13.92
#